data_AF-A0A838B8S8-F1
#
_entry.id   AF-A0A838B8S8-F1
#
_cell.length_a   1.000
_cell.length_b   1.000
_cell.length_c   1.000
_cell.angle_alpha   90.00
_cell.angle_beta   90.00
_cell.angle_gamma   90.00
#
_symmetry.space_group_name_H-M   'P 1'
#
loop_
_entity.id
_entity.type
_entity.pdbx_description
1 polymer ?
#
loop_
_entity_poly.entity_id
_entity_poly.type
_entity_poly.pdbx_seq_one_letter_code
_entity_poly.pdbx_strand_id
1 'polypeptide(L)'
;MSDQESKHQTAQRTDVIKQLYREYGAALVAIITTDVDGDEHIGTAFHVGDGSFVTARHVLDGQAKCRVELDGYRISHLGGDEDFDEETIEGFDKLEVHGLGHPDPMTDVAVFSIPQLSGLPAVPLGSHLDDWITDHDFVLNEVLVLGFPPIPLSKRSVLVAARGQINAVIDLINVNFVHFIVSVPPKGGFSGGVVMSEWGFALGVVTASLVKNHSPEELGYLTVLTVEPILECLAAHELLPRAVALTWDGLFTRKVAYFGKPEHSWAQAWVETDRDGHRTRMQLACPDERVARRALDAALAAVPHVKTSYSIVGKGVHEVSFHGEYASLVEPLKTAADAASMILIVADFLPVESPSVIHRALTRDFLVMNLDLASNLPDA
;
A
#
# COMPACT_ATOMS: atom_id res chain seq x y z
N MET A 1 -1.30 26.23 45.28
CA MET A 1 -1.18 25.23 44.21
C MET A 1 0.19 25.44 43.60
N SER A 2 1.09 24.52 43.92
CA SER A 2 2.52 24.78 44.02
C SER A 2 3.26 24.37 42.74
N ASP A 3 4.44 24.94 42.52
CA ASP A 3 5.39 24.59 41.45
C ASP A 3 5.63 23.07 41.25
N GLN A 4 5.27 22.23 42.23
CA GLN A 4 5.32 20.77 42.10
C GLN A 4 4.24 20.19 41.17
N GLU A 5 3.02 20.75 41.12
CA GLU A 5 1.98 20.30 40.18
C GLU A 5 2.31 20.69 38.73
N SER A 6 2.91 21.87 38.55
CA SER A 6 3.43 22.33 37.25
C SER A 6 4.61 21.49 36.77
N LYS A 7 5.54 21.12 37.67
CA LYS A 7 6.65 20.21 37.35
C LYS A 7 6.18 18.77 37.09
N HIS A 8 5.12 18.29 37.74
CA HIS A 8 4.57 16.95 37.51
C HIS A 8 3.82 16.86 36.16
N GLN A 9 3.06 17.89 35.78
CA GLN A 9 2.43 17.95 34.45
C GLN A 9 3.45 18.13 33.32
N THR A 10 4.55 18.85 33.57
CA THR A 10 5.66 18.99 32.60
C THR A 10 6.48 17.71 32.46
N ALA A 11 6.67 16.95 33.56
CA ALA A 11 7.33 15.64 33.54
C ALA A 11 6.48 14.56 32.84
N GLN A 12 5.15 14.58 32.96
CA GLN A 12 4.25 13.61 32.30
C GLN A 12 4.19 13.77 30.78
N ARG A 13 4.41 14.98 30.24
CA ARG A 13 4.48 15.22 28.78
C ARG A 13 5.80 14.82 28.12
N THR A 14 6.83 14.47 28.91
CA THR A 14 8.21 14.31 28.40
C THR A 14 8.53 12.91 27.85
N ASP A 15 7.64 11.91 27.91
CA ASP A 15 8.01 10.54 27.49
C ASP A 15 7.13 9.86 26.44
N VAL A 16 6.13 10.52 25.83
CA VAL A 16 5.33 9.90 24.75
C VAL A 16 6.20 9.46 23.58
N ILE A 17 7.06 10.35 23.06
CA ILE A 17 7.96 10.02 21.94
C ILE A 17 8.94 8.88 22.31
N LYS A 18 9.44 8.85 23.55
CA LYS A 18 10.31 7.75 23.99
C LYS A 18 9.56 6.43 24.13
N GLN A 19 8.30 6.49 24.55
CA GLN A 19 7.43 5.33 24.62
C GLN A 19 7.18 4.77 23.22
N LEU A 20 6.84 5.61 22.23
CA LEU A 20 6.69 5.19 20.84
C LEU A 20 7.96 4.53 20.28
N TYR A 21 9.14 5.09 20.58
CA TYR A 21 10.40 4.47 20.20
C TYR A 21 10.58 3.08 20.82
N ARG A 22 10.23 2.90 22.11
CA ARG A 22 10.34 1.60 22.79
C ARG A 22 9.35 0.57 22.24
N GLU A 23 8.14 1.00 21.90
CA GLU A 23 7.07 0.12 21.40
C GLU A 23 7.33 -0.32 19.96
N TYR A 24 7.81 0.59 19.11
CA TYR A 24 7.87 0.36 17.66
C TYR A 24 9.27 0.34 17.07
N GLY A 25 10.32 0.65 17.83
CA GLY A 25 11.70 0.65 17.31
C GLY A 25 12.11 -0.69 16.70
N ALA A 26 11.63 -1.81 17.25
CA ALA A 26 11.89 -3.16 16.74
C ALA A 26 11.07 -3.50 15.47
N ALA A 27 10.03 -2.73 15.15
CA ALA A 27 9.22 -2.92 13.95
C ALA A 27 9.94 -2.48 12.66
N LEU A 28 10.96 -1.61 12.79
CA LEU A 28 11.72 -1.13 11.64
C LEU A 28 12.83 -2.11 11.29
N VAL A 29 13.26 -2.16 10.03
CA VAL A 29 14.43 -2.93 9.59
C VAL A 29 15.25 -2.13 8.57
N ALA A 30 16.56 -2.36 8.55
CA ALA A 30 17.44 -1.78 7.54
C ALA A 30 17.35 -2.62 6.27
N ILE A 31 17.15 -1.96 5.12
CA ILE A 31 17.27 -2.58 3.81
C ILE A 31 18.64 -2.20 3.25
N ILE A 32 19.44 -3.20 2.92
CA ILE A 32 20.67 -3.00 2.15
C ILE A 32 20.40 -3.45 0.71
N THR A 33 20.63 -2.56 -0.22
CA THR A 33 20.53 -2.87 -1.65
C THR A 33 21.88 -2.77 -2.30
N THR A 34 22.05 -3.50 -3.39
CA THR A 34 23.24 -3.45 -4.23
C THR A 34 22.79 -3.12 -5.64
N ASP A 35 23.35 -2.06 -6.21
CA ASP A 35 23.06 -1.69 -7.60
C ASP A 35 23.81 -2.58 -8.61
N VAL A 36 23.65 -2.26 -9.89
CA VAL A 36 24.28 -3.02 -10.99
C VAL A 36 25.80 -2.86 -11.05
N ASP A 37 26.34 -1.79 -10.46
CA ASP A 37 27.77 -1.50 -10.40
C ASP A 37 28.43 -2.15 -9.17
N GLY A 38 27.62 -2.65 -8.24
CA GLY A 38 28.07 -3.35 -7.03
C GLY A 38 28.15 -2.46 -5.81
N ASP A 39 27.70 -1.21 -5.89
CA ASP A 39 27.69 -0.27 -4.77
C ASP A 39 26.50 -0.58 -3.85
N GLU A 40 26.75 -0.54 -2.53
CA GLU A 40 25.72 -0.76 -1.52
C GLU A 40 25.04 0.54 -1.11
N HIS A 41 23.71 0.52 -1.09
CA HIS A 41 22.86 1.59 -0.60
C HIS A 41 22.05 1.11 0.60
N ILE A 42 21.56 2.05 1.41
CA ILE A 42 20.75 1.77 2.59
C ILE A 42 19.41 2.49 2.52
N GLY A 43 18.35 1.77 2.87
CA GLY A 43 17.02 2.28 3.10
C GLY A 43 16.42 1.69 4.38
N THR A 44 15.18 2.05 4.65
CA THR A 44 14.43 1.59 5.81
C THR A 44 13.13 0.92 5.37
N ALA A 45 12.66 -0.06 6.13
CA ALA A 45 11.27 -0.51 6.09
C ALA A 45 10.69 -0.62 7.49
N PHE A 46 9.36 -0.66 7.60
CA PHE A 46 8.67 -0.91 8.86
C PHE A 46 7.58 -1.96 8.71
N HIS A 47 7.44 -2.79 9.75
CA HIS A 47 6.46 -3.86 9.84
C HIS A 47 5.08 -3.31 10.19
N VAL A 48 4.05 -3.72 9.45
CA VAL A 48 2.65 -3.31 9.66
C VAL A 48 1.76 -4.44 10.17
N GLY A 49 2.31 -5.64 10.38
CA GLY A 49 1.61 -6.83 10.83
C GLY A 49 1.70 -7.99 9.83
N ASP A 50 1.44 -9.20 10.31
CA ASP A 50 1.42 -10.45 9.51
C ASP A 50 2.71 -10.72 8.69
N GLY A 51 3.84 -10.12 9.08
CA GLY A 51 5.11 -10.20 8.35
C GLY A 51 5.18 -9.29 7.12
N SER A 52 4.24 -8.38 6.94
CA SER A 52 4.23 -7.39 5.87
C SER A 52 5.01 -6.13 6.25
N PHE A 53 5.83 -5.66 5.32
CA PHE A 53 6.69 -4.49 5.49
C PHE A 53 6.41 -3.45 4.41
N VAL A 54 6.57 -2.19 4.79
CA VAL A 54 6.39 -1.02 3.93
C VAL A 54 7.73 -0.29 3.81
N THR A 55 8.05 0.19 2.61
CA THR A 55 9.21 1.05 2.32
C THR A 55 8.90 2.01 1.18
N ALA A 56 9.84 2.88 0.84
CA ALA A 56 9.77 3.71 -0.35
C ALA A 56 10.17 2.87 -1.58
N ARG A 57 9.47 3.07 -2.69
CA ARG A 57 9.67 2.26 -3.91
C ARG A 57 11.09 2.36 -4.44
N HIS A 58 11.64 3.57 -4.49
CA HIS A 58 12.99 3.81 -5.01
C HIS A 58 14.10 3.12 -4.19
N VAL A 59 13.80 2.65 -2.98
CA VAL A 59 14.76 1.84 -2.20
C VAL A 59 14.98 0.49 -2.86
N LEU A 60 13.94 -0.11 -3.47
CA LEU A 60 13.98 -1.47 -4.03
C LEU A 60 14.09 -1.49 -5.55
N ASP A 61 13.56 -0.48 -6.24
CA ASP A 61 13.54 -0.43 -7.70
C ASP A 61 14.95 -0.32 -8.30
N GLY A 62 15.18 -1.07 -9.38
CA GLY A 62 16.43 -1.03 -10.16
C GLY A 62 17.64 -1.67 -9.46
N GLN A 63 17.46 -2.25 -8.27
CA GLN A 63 18.54 -2.88 -7.51
C GLN A 63 18.79 -4.31 -8.00
N ALA A 64 20.06 -4.71 -8.06
CA ALA A 64 20.44 -6.07 -8.43
C ALA A 64 20.15 -7.07 -7.30
N LYS A 65 20.30 -6.63 -6.05
CA LYS A 65 20.00 -7.42 -4.84
C LYS A 65 19.43 -6.52 -3.76
N CYS A 66 18.47 -7.04 -3.00
CA CYS A 66 17.93 -6.39 -1.81
C CYS A 66 17.94 -7.39 -0.65
N ARG A 67 18.38 -6.96 0.52
CA ARG A 67 18.35 -7.75 1.75
C ARG A 67 17.94 -6.92 2.94
N VAL A 68 17.33 -7.57 3.92
CA VAL A 68 17.12 -7.00 5.25
C VAL A 68 18.25 -7.40 6.18
N GLU A 69 18.70 -6.47 7.03
CA GLU A 69 19.67 -6.72 8.10
C GLU A 69 19.01 -6.56 9.47
N LEU A 70 19.13 -7.60 10.31
CA LEU A 70 18.56 -7.65 11.67
C LEU A 70 19.65 -7.56 12.73
N ASP A 71 19.52 -6.61 13.65
CA ASP A 71 20.38 -6.50 14.82
C ASP A 71 19.88 -7.35 16.00
N GLY A 72 20.71 -7.50 17.02
CA GLY A 72 20.35 -8.28 18.21
C GLY A 72 19.12 -7.73 18.95
N TYR A 73 18.88 -6.42 18.88
CA TYR A 73 17.68 -5.80 19.43
C TYR A 73 16.41 -6.37 18.78
N ARG A 74 16.34 -6.47 17.45
CA ARG A 74 15.19 -7.08 16.76
C ARG A 74 15.09 -8.57 16.99
N ILE A 75 16.22 -9.28 17.00
CA ILE A 75 16.25 -10.73 17.22
C ILE A 75 15.70 -11.07 18.61
N SER A 76 16.04 -10.30 19.64
CA SER A 76 15.49 -10.50 20.99
C SER A 76 13.95 -10.38 21.04
N HIS A 77 13.36 -9.53 20.20
CA HIS A 77 11.89 -9.37 20.11
C HIS A 77 11.21 -10.56 19.41
N LEU A 78 11.93 -11.36 18.63
CA LEU A 78 11.42 -12.57 18.00
C LEU A 78 11.45 -13.79 18.95
N GLY A 79 12.39 -13.82 19.89
CA GLY A 79 12.73 -15.00 20.67
C GLY A 79 12.04 -15.15 22.03
N GLY A 80 11.46 -14.08 22.60
CA GLY A 80 10.67 -14.15 23.84
C GLY A 80 11.41 -14.55 25.13
N ASP A 81 12.69 -14.95 25.06
CA ASP A 81 13.50 -15.31 26.23
C ASP A 81 14.14 -14.06 26.87
N GLU A 82 14.21 -14.02 28.20
CA GLU A 82 14.83 -12.91 28.96
C GLU A 82 16.37 -13.05 29.06
N ASP A 83 16.92 -14.19 28.64
CA ASP A 83 18.36 -14.51 28.68
C ASP A 83 19.06 -14.28 27.32
N PHE A 84 18.78 -13.16 26.65
CA PHE A 84 19.51 -12.78 25.43
C PHE A 84 20.85 -12.12 25.77
N ASP A 85 21.94 -12.84 25.53
CA ASP A 85 23.31 -12.36 25.74
C ASP A 85 23.73 -11.46 24.54
N GLU A 86 23.82 -10.13 24.77
CA GLU A 86 24.17 -9.10 23.77
C GLU A 86 25.48 -9.40 23.01
N GLU A 87 26.37 -10.20 23.59
CA GLU A 87 27.69 -10.54 23.03
C GLU A 87 27.66 -11.58 21.90
N THR A 88 26.55 -12.29 21.67
CA THR A 88 26.58 -13.51 20.81
C THR A 88 26.22 -13.30 19.34
N ILE A 89 25.76 -12.12 18.93
CA ILE A 89 25.31 -11.90 17.53
C ILE A 89 26.41 -11.20 16.72
N GLU A 90 27.47 -11.96 16.41
CA GLU A 90 28.33 -11.69 15.27
C GLU A 90 27.64 -12.17 13.98
N GLY A 91 26.58 -11.48 13.55
CA GLY A 91 25.94 -11.77 12.27
C GLY A 91 24.56 -11.13 12.13
N PHE A 92 24.39 -10.33 11.10
CA PHE A 92 23.04 -9.96 10.65
C PHE A 92 22.50 -11.16 9.88
N ASP A 93 21.36 -11.70 10.30
CA ASP A 93 20.60 -12.59 9.42
C ASP A 93 20.22 -11.77 8.19
N LYS A 94 20.76 -12.17 7.04
CA LYS A 94 20.52 -11.54 5.75
C LYS A 94 19.37 -12.26 5.08
N LEU A 95 18.22 -11.61 5.02
CA LEU A 95 17.05 -12.14 4.35
C LEU A 95 16.91 -11.41 3.02
N GLU A 96 17.05 -12.14 1.91
CA GLU A 96 16.77 -11.57 0.58
C GLU A 96 15.29 -11.20 0.48
N VAL A 97 15.02 -10.03 -0.09
CA VAL A 97 13.66 -9.52 -0.25
C VAL A 97 13.41 -9.11 -1.69
N HIS A 98 12.15 -9.30 -2.11
CA HIS A 98 11.66 -8.80 -3.38
C HIS A 98 10.53 -7.79 -3.12
N GLY A 99 10.75 -6.55 -3.55
CA GLY A 99 9.77 -5.49 -3.44
C GLY A 99 8.63 -5.62 -4.44
N LEU A 100 7.43 -5.25 -3.99
CA LEU A 100 6.24 -5.10 -4.80
C LEU A 100 5.84 -3.63 -4.74
N GLY A 101 6.14 -2.88 -5.80
CA GLY A 101 5.83 -1.46 -5.90
C GLY A 101 4.34 -1.19 -6.02
N HIS A 102 3.91 0.02 -5.65
CA HIS A 102 2.55 0.49 -5.86
C HIS A 102 2.08 0.30 -7.32
N PRO A 103 0.81 -0.06 -7.57
CA PRO A 103 0.29 -0.24 -8.93
C PRO A 103 0.44 1.00 -9.83
N ASP A 104 0.32 2.20 -9.25
CA ASP A 104 0.70 3.44 -9.92
C ASP A 104 2.24 3.63 -9.86
N PRO A 105 2.95 3.61 -11.00
CA PRO A 105 4.40 3.79 -11.06
C PRO A 105 4.90 5.14 -10.55
N MET A 106 4.04 6.16 -10.47
CA MET A 106 4.39 7.47 -9.94
C MET A 106 4.36 7.55 -8.41
N THR A 107 3.81 6.53 -7.75
CA THR A 107 3.66 6.48 -6.30
C THR A 107 4.85 5.74 -5.67
N ASP A 108 5.61 6.46 -4.83
CA ASP A 108 6.87 6.00 -4.25
C ASP A 108 6.68 5.11 -3.01
N VAL A 109 5.85 4.08 -3.13
CA VAL A 109 5.63 3.05 -2.10
C VAL A 109 5.94 1.67 -2.66
N ALA A 110 6.61 0.85 -1.85
CA ALA A 110 6.72 -0.58 -2.10
C ALA A 110 6.47 -1.37 -0.81
N VAL A 111 6.03 -2.61 -0.98
CA VAL A 111 5.79 -3.55 0.11
C VAL A 111 6.51 -4.86 -0.15
N PHE A 112 6.80 -5.61 0.90
CA PHE A 112 7.31 -6.97 0.80
C PHE A 112 6.89 -7.77 2.03
N SER A 113 7.05 -9.10 1.98
CA SER A 113 6.70 -9.99 3.08
C SER A 113 7.89 -10.80 3.55
N ILE A 114 8.06 -10.87 4.87
CA ILE A 114 8.97 -11.80 5.54
C ILE A 114 8.17 -12.46 6.68
N PRO A 115 7.48 -13.58 6.41
CA PRO A 115 6.62 -14.24 7.41
C PRO A 115 7.35 -14.63 8.69
N GLN A 116 8.67 -14.91 8.61
CA GLN A 116 9.53 -15.22 9.76
C GLN A 116 9.64 -14.07 10.76
N LEU A 117 9.36 -12.83 10.33
CA LEU A 117 9.43 -11.63 11.17
C LEU A 117 8.05 -11.15 11.64
N SER A 118 7.00 -11.94 11.45
CA SER A 118 5.63 -11.62 11.89
C SER A 118 5.50 -11.41 13.41
N GLY A 119 6.46 -11.91 14.20
CA GLY A 119 6.53 -11.71 15.65
C GLY A 119 7.04 -10.33 16.08
N LEU A 120 7.60 -9.51 15.18
CA LEU A 120 8.00 -8.14 15.51
C LEU A 120 6.76 -7.27 15.81
N PRO A 121 6.92 -6.18 16.59
CA PRO A 121 5.85 -5.21 16.75
C PRO A 121 5.33 -4.71 15.40
N ALA A 122 4.03 -4.48 15.31
CA ALA A 122 3.38 -3.95 14.10
C ALA A 122 3.07 -2.47 14.32
N VAL A 123 3.53 -1.61 13.42
CA VAL A 123 3.21 -0.18 13.45
C VAL A 123 1.76 0.03 13.03
N PRO A 124 0.91 0.64 13.87
CA PRO A 124 -0.47 0.95 13.49
C PRO A 124 -0.47 1.99 12.37
N LEU A 125 -1.20 1.72 11.29
CA LEU A 125 -1.44 2.74 10.25
C LEU A 125 -2.56 3.68 10.70
N GLY A 126 -2.40 4.98 10.43
CA GLY A 126 -3.43 5.97 10.72
C GLY A 126 -4.72 5.76 9.91
N SER A 127 -5.80 6.39 10.36
CA SER A 127 -7.12 6.33 9.72
C SER A 127 -7.46 7.59 8.90
N HIS A 128 -6.45 8.37 8.50
CA HIS A 128 -6.58 9.58 7.70
C HIS A 128 -6.41 9.24 6.22
N LEU A 129 -7.51 9.34 5.46
CA LEU A 129 -7.48 9.27 4.00
C LEU A 129 -7.27 10.67 3.41
N ASP A 130 -6.73 10.72 2.21
CA ASP A 130 -6.30 11.96 1.57
C ASP A 130 -7.47 12.93 1.33
N ASP A 131 -8.67 12.42 1.08
CA ASP A 131 -9.89 13.23 0.94
C ASP A 131 -10.42 13.79 2.27
N TRP A 132 -9.89 13.33 3.41
CA TRP A 132 -10.28 13.76 4.75
C TRP A 132 -9.27 14.71 5.40
N ILE A 133 -8.12 14.92 4.76
CA ILE A 133 -7.05 15.78 5.25
C ILE A 133 -7.18 17.14 4.56
N THR A 134 -7.20 18.20 5.34
CA THR A 134 -7.08 19.58 4.86
C THR A 134 -5.67 20.11 5.06
N ASP A 135 -5.32 21.20 4.37
CA ASP A 135 -4.04 21.90 4.49
C ASP A 135 -3.65 22.33 5.94
N HIS A 136 -4.62 22.30 6.85
CA HIS A 136 -4.44 22.70 8.25
C HIS A 136 -4.42 21.53 9.23
N ASP A 137 -4.82 20.34 8.81
CA ASP A 137 -4.83 19.18 9.69
C ASP A 137 -3.40 18.76 10.01
N PHE A 138 -3.18 18.31 11.24
CA PHE A 138 -1.89 17.86 11.77
C PHE A 138 -0.74 18.89 11.79
N VAL A 139 -0.91 20.11 11.23
CA VAL A 139 0.14 21.14 11.27
C VAL A 139 0.50 21.48 12.71
N LEU A 140 1.81 21.51 13.01
CA LEU A 140 2.44 21.62 14.32
C LEU A 140 2.28 20.41 15.26
N ASN A 141 1.67 19.31 14.82
CA ASN A 141 1.70 18.07 15.60
C ASN A 141 3.12 17.53 15.69
N GLU A 142 3.44 16.98 16.85
CA GLU A 142 4.72 16.34 17.12
C GLU A 142 4.78 14.96 16.45
N VAL A 143 5.95 14.64 15.88
CA VAL A 143 6.19 13.36 15.21
C VAL A 143 7.53 12.74 15.62
N LEU A 144 7.56 11.42 15.56
CA LEU A 144 8.76 10.60 15.66
C LEU A 144 9.08 10.00 14.29
N VAL A 145 10.24 10.35 13.75
CA VAL A 145 10.77 9.79 12.51
C VAL A 145 11.80 8.72 12.85
N LEU A 146 11.65 7.53 12.26
CA LEU A 146 12.50 6.38 12.50
C LEU A 146 13.09 5.88 11.17
N GLY A 147 14.40 5.67 11.12
CA GLY A 147 15.06 5.05 9.96
C GLY A 147 16.55 4.79 10.16
N PHE A 148 17.22 4.34 9.12
CA PHE A 148 18.63 3.92 9.14
C PHE A 148 19.51 4.78 8.22
N PRO A 149 19.58 6.10 8.42
CA PRO A 149 20.56 6.90 7.71
C PRO A 149 21.99 6.44 8.05
N PRO A 150 22.91 6.42 7.09
CA PRO A 150 24.28 6.01 7.35
C PRO A 150 24.95 7.00 8.31
N ILE A 151 25.53 6.46 9.37
CA ILE A 151 26.33 7.23 10.33
C ILE A 151 27.81 7.05 10.00
N PRO A 152 28.52 8.11 9.57
CA PRO A 152 29.94 8.01 9.26
C PRO A 152 30.72 7.38 10.41
N LEU A 153 31.63 6.46 10.07
CA LEU A 153 32.47 5.71 11.02
C LEU A 153 31.71 4.72 11.92
N SER A 154 30.40 4.54 11.74
CA SER A 154 29.69 3.43 12.37
C SER A 154 30.08 2.10 11.71
N LYS A 155 30.23 1.06 12.52
CA LYS A 155 30.47 -0.31 12.04
C LYS A 155 29.19 -1.02 11.61
N ARG A 156 28.02 -0.44 11.91
CA ARG A 156 26.70 -1.06 11.79
C ARG A 156 25.65 -0.03 11.39
N SER A 157 24.59 -0.50 10.74
CA SER A 157 23.35 0.25 10.57
C SER A 157 22.68 0.43 11.93
N VAL A 158 22.44 1.67 12.35
CA VAL A 158 21.83 1.99 13.64
C VAL A 158 20.50 2.66 13.38
N LEU A 159 19.46 2.24 14.09
CA LEU A 159 18.17 2.93 14.04
C LEU A 159 18.33 4.34 14.61
N VAL A 160 18.10 5.34 13.78
CA VAL A 160 18.09 6.74 14.17
C VAL A 160 16.66 7.18 14.41
N ALA A 161 16.44 7.76 15.58
CA ALA A 161 15.21 8.41 15.96
C ALA A 161 15.39 9.94 15.92
N ALA A 162 14.51 10.61 15.17
CA ALA A 162 14.46 12.06 15.11
C ALA A 162 13.06 12.55 15.51
N ARG A 163 13.02 13.55 16.38
CA ARG A 163 11.78 14.24 16.75
C ARG A 163 11.62 15.46 15.86
N GLY A 164 10.42 15.68 15.35
CA GLY A 164 10.09 16.84 14.52
C GLY A 164 8.62 17.24 14.66
N GLN A 165 8.19 18.14 13.80
CA GLN A 165 6.79 18.55 13.68
C GLN A 165 6.36 18.50 12.22
N ILE A 166 5.05 18.43 11.98
CA ILE A 166 4.49 18.68 10.65
C ILE A 166 4.45 20.20 10.43
N ASN A 167 5.10 20.65 9.37
CA ASN A 167 5.21 22.07 9.01
C ASN A 167 4.21 22.46 7.93
N ALA A 168 3.84 21.53 7.05
CA ALA A 168 2.84 21.73 6.03
C ALA A 168 2.21 20.40 5.60
N VAL A 169 0.99 20.49 5.12
CA VAL A 169 0.31 19.47 4.33
C VAL A 169 0.22 20.01 2.92
N ILE A 170 0.64 19.25 1.92
CA ILE A 170 0.69 19.71 0.53
C ILE A 170 0.21 18.64 -0.44
N ASP A 171 -0.36 19.09 -1.56
CA ASP A 171 -0.55 18.30 -2.77
C ASP A 171 0.62 18.54 -3.73
N LEU A 172 1.13 17.47 -4.34
CA LEU A 172 2.16 17.57 -5.37
C LEU A 172 1.54 17.57 -6.76
N ILE A 173 2.19 18.25 -7.71
CA ILE A 173 1.72 18.34 -9.10
C ILE A 173 1.82 16.98 -9.81
N ASN A 174 2.74 16.12 -9.38
CA ASN A 174 3.13 14.88 -10.07
C ASN A 174 2.68 13.60 -9.35
N VAL A 175 2.02 13.70 -8.20
CA VAL A 175 1.55 12.55 -7.40
C VAL A 175 0.16 12.87 -6.87
N ASN A 176 -0.78 11.92 -6.97
CA ASN A 176 -2.19 12.11 -6.59
C ASN A 176 -2.46 11.93 -5.09
N PHE A 177 -1.43 12.04 -4.25
CA PHE A 177 -1.53 11.78 -2.83
C PHE A 177 -0.99 12.95 -2.01
N VAL A 178 -1.57 13.12 -0.83
CA VAL A 178 -1.19 14.15 0.14
C VAL A 178 0.21 13.85 0.69
N HIS A 179 0.98 14.90 0.93
CA HIS A 179 2.29 14.81 1.56
C HIS A 179 2.37 15.69 2.80
N PHE A 180 3.05 15.19 3.83
CA PHE A 180 3.48 16.01 4.96
C PHE A 180 4.91 16.48 4.76
N ILE A 181 5.15 17.75 5.12
CA ILE A 181 6.47 18.34 5.24
C ILE A 181 6.84 18.34 6.71
N VAL A 182 7.91 17.64 7.07
CA VAL A 182 8.30 17.43 8.47
C VAL A 182 9.64 18.10 8.76
N SER A 183 9.77 18.78 9.93
CA SER A 183 11.00 19.46 10.37
C SER A 183 12.12 18.52 10.80
N VAL A 184 12.48 17.55 9.97
CA VAL A 184 13.63 16.66 10.17
C VAL A 184 14.54 16.81 8.95
N PRO A 185 15.85 17.04 9.13
CA PRO A 185 16.76 17.14 8.00
C PRO A 185 16.74 15.84 7.18
N PRO A 186 16.50 15.92 5.87
CA PRO A 186 16.53 14.74 5.02
C PRO A 186 17.95 14.18 4.98
N LYS A 187 18.05 12.86 5.02
CA LYS A 187 19.29 12.11 4.80
C LYS A 187 18.92 10.81 4.09
N GLY A 188 19.75 10.39 3.14
CA GLY A 188 19.71 9.03 2.59
C GLY A 188 19.66 7.99 3.73
N GLY A 189 18.90 6.92 3.54
CA GLY A 189 18.63 5.90 4.55
C GLY A 189 17.45 6.17 5.48
N PHE A 190 16.89 7.40 5.53
CA PHE A 190 15.54 7.59 6.08
C PHE A 190 14.44 7.16 5.10
N SER A 191 14.71 7.11 3.79
CA SER A 191 13.76 6.63 2.77
C SER A 191 13.15 5.28 3.15
N GLY A 192 11.82 5.22 3.11
CA GLY A 192 11.05 4.06 3.54
C GLY A 192 10.86 3.93 5.06
N GLY A 193 11.42 4.85 5.83
CA GLY A 193 11.19 4.98 7.27
C GLY A 193 9.78 5.43 7.60
N VAL A 194 9.39 5.25 8.86
CA VAL A 194 8.06 5.66 9.32
C VAL A 194 8.12 7.02 9.99
N VAL A 195 7.07 7.82 9.76
CA VAL A 195 6.77 9.00 10.56
C VAL A 195 5.56 8.70 11.42
N MET A 196 5.76 8.63 12.73
CA MET A 196 4.71 8.37 13.71
C MET A 196 4.19 9.65 14.32
N SER A 197 2.87 9.77 14.44
CA SER A 197 2.21 10.81 15.23
C SER A 197 2.47 10.59 16.71
N GLU A 198 2.49 11.67 17.49
CA GLU A 198 2.43 11.61 18.96
C GLU A 198 1.21 10.85 19.51
N TRP A 199 0.22 10.55 18.68
CA TRP A 199 -0.95 9.73 19.01
C TRP A 199 -0.77 8.22 18.79
N GLY A 200 0.42 7.77 18.38
CA GLY A 200 0.76 6.34 18.36
C GLY A 200 0.41 5.57 17.08
N PHE A 201 0.24 6.28 15.97
CA PHE A 201 0.05 5.67 14.65
C PHE A 201 0.96 6.30 13.60
N ALA A 202 1.26 5.56 12.54
CA ALA A 202 1.99 6.05 11.38
C ALA A 202 1.15 7.09 10.63
N LEU A 203 1.74 8.25 10.38
CA LEU A 203 1.21 9.27 9.48
C LEU A 203 1.51 8.95 8.03
N GLY A 204 2.60 8.21 7.79
CA GLY A 204 3.04 7.87 6.46
C GLY A 204 4.46 7.32 6.43
N VAL A 205 4.96 7.20 5.21
CA VAL A 205 6.30 6.71 4.88
C VAL A 205 7.16 7.85 4.37
N VAL A 206 8.41 7.90 4.83
CA VAL A 206 9.41 8.86 4.31
C VAL A 206 9.68 8.53 2.85
N THR A 207 9.39 9.48 1.97
CA THR A 207 9.76 9.43 0.55
C THR A 207 10.94 10.38 0.30
N ALA A 208 11.62 10.23 -0.84
CA ALA A 208 12.78 11.07 -1.14
C ALA A 208 12.40 12.56 -1.18
N SER A 209 13.38 13.42 -0.86
CA SER A 209 13.23 14.88 -0.82
C SER A 209 12.69 15.43 -2.15
N LEU A 210 11.82 16.43 -2.10
CA LEU A 210 11.28 17.15 -3.28
C LEU A 210 12.38 17.94 -4.00
N VAL A 211 13.25 17.24 -4.74
CA VAL A 211 14.31 17.89 -5.53
C VAL A 211 13.85 18.12 -6.96
N LYS A 212 13.93 19.38 -7.38
CA LYS A 212 13.77 19.77 -8.78
C LYS A 212 15.15 19.93 -9.42
N ASN A 213 15.37 19.31 -10.58
CA ASN A 213 16.53 19.57 -11.46
C ASN A 213 17.92 19.39 -10.81
N HIS A 214 18.16 18.30 -10.09
CA HIS A 214 19.46 18.03 -9.43
C HIS A 214 19.90 19.12 -8.44
N SER A 215 18.96 19.93 -7.95
CA SER A 215 19.23 20.86 -6.86
C SER A 215 19.59 20.05 -5.60
N PRO A 216 20.46 20.57 -4.73
CA PRO A 216 20.68 19.96 -3.42
C PRO A 216 19.35 19.72 -2.73
N GLU A 217 19.21 18.59 -2.03
CA GLU A 217 18.04 18.33 -1.19
C GLU A 217 17.74 19.56 -0.32
N GLU A 218 16.48 20.00 -0.30
CA GLU A 218 16.10 21.18 0.49
C GLU A 218 16.48 20.94 1.95
N LEU A 219 17.41 21.78 2.44
CA LEU A 219 17.98 21.62 3.76
C LEU A 219 16.91 21.92 4.81
N GLY A 220 16.49 20.88 5.53
CA GLY A 220 15.73 21.03 6.78
C GLY A 220 14.34 20.41 6.81
N TYR A 221 13.82 19.93 5.67
CA TYR A 221 12.52 19.27 5.63
C TYR A 221 12.57 17.89 4.98
N LEU A 222 11.86 16.97 5.60
CA LEU A 222 11.65 15.62 5.11
C LEU A 222 10.23 15.52 4.56
N THR A 223 10.09 14.84 3.43
CA THR A 223 8.78 14.63 2.78
C THR A 223 8.23 13.26 3.18
N VAL A 224 6.95 13.22 3.54
CA VAL A 224 6.26 12.01 3.97
C VAL A 224 5.04 11.82 3.11
N LEU A 225 4.93 10.67 2.47
CA LEU A 225 3.72 10.27 1.76
C LEU A 225 2.74 9.63 2.75
N THR A 226 1.47 10.01 2.70
CA THR A 226 0.40 9.58 3.64
C THR A 226 0.16 8.07 3.64
N VAL A 227 -0.74 7.61 4.52
CA VAL A 227 -1.05 6.18 4.69
C VAL A 227 -1.93 5.59 3.61
N GLU A 228 -2.74 6.37 2.90
CA GLU A 228 -3.62 5.86 1.83
C GLU A 228 -2.86 5.05 0.76
N PRO A 229 -1.78 5.57 0.12
CA PRO A 229 -1.02 4.80 -0.86
C PRO A 229 -0.32 3.57 -0.26
N ILE A 230 -0.07 3.55 1.04
CA ILE A 230 0.44 2.36 1.75
C ILE A 230 -0.64 1.28 1.79
N LEU A 231 -1.86 1.66 2.17
CA LEU A 231 -3.02 0.77 2.24
C LEU A 231 -3.37 0.21 0.86
N GLU A 232 -3.37 1.06 -0.18
CA GLU A 232 -3.56 0.66 -1.57
C GLU A 232 -2.48 -0.33 -2.04
N CYS A 233 -1.19 -0.05 -1.75
CA CYS A 233 -0.08 -0.93 -2.11
C CYS A 233 -0.21 -2.32 -1.45
N LEU A 234 -0.42 -2.34 -0.14
CA LEU A 234 -0.56 -3.57 0.64
C LEU A 234 -1.71 -4.42 0.11
N ALA A 235 -2.86 -3.80 -0.17
CA ALA A 235 -4.03 -4.55 -0.61
C ALA A 235 -3.91 -5.05 -2.06
N ALA A 236 -3.32 -4.27 -2.95
CA ALA A 236 -3.08 -4.67 -4.33
C ALA A 236 -2.19 -5.92 -4.45
N HIS A 237 -1.33 -6.15 -3.46
CA HIS A 237 -0.41 -7.29 -3.40
C HIS A 237 -0.82 -8.37 -2.40
N GLU A 238 -2.06 -8.31 -1.87
CA GLU A 238 -2.58 -9.27 -0.88
C GLU A 238 -1.74 -9.36 0.41
N LEU A 239 -1.05 -8.27 0.76
CA LEU A 239 -0.21 -8.13 1.95
C LEU A 239 -0.85 -7.28 3.05
N LEU A 240 -2.08 -6.78 2.86
CA LEU A 240 -2.80 -6.00 3.88
C LEU A 240 -3.09 -6.87 5.11
N PRO A 241 -2.52 -6.54 6.29
CA PRO A 241 -2.72 -7.35 7.49
C PRO A 241 -4.20 -7.43 7.86
N ARG A 242 -4.62 -8.58 8.37
CA ARG A 242 -6.05 -8.83 8.65
C ARG A 242 -6.64 -7.82 9.63
N ALA A 243 -5.88 -7.45 10.65
CA ALA A 243 -6.30 -6.46 11.64
C ALA A 243 -6.56 -5.09 11.00
N VAL A 244 -5.70 -4.67 10.07
CA VAL A 244 -5.86 -3.40 9.33
C VAL A 244 -7.05 -3.48 8.38
N ALA A 245 -7.21 -4.59 7.65
CA ALA A 245 -8.34 -4.80 6.75
C ALA A 245 -9.69 -4.72 7.48
N LEU A 246 -9.77 -5.20 8.73
CA LEU A 246 -10.97 -5.12 9.56
C LEU A 246 -11.28 -3.69 10.00
N THR A 247 -10.26 -2.87 10.32
CA THR A 247 -10.44 -1.45 10.69
C THR A 247 -11.10 -0.66 9.57
N TRP A 248 -10.78 -1.00 8.32
CA TRP A 248 -11.28 -0.34 7.13
C TRP A 248 -12.51 -1.01 6.52
N ASP A 249 -13.12 -1.96 7.22
CA ASP A 249 -14.25 -2.75 6.75
C ASP A 249 -14.04 -3.23 5.29
N GLY A 250 -12.85 -3.80 5.03
CA GLY A 250 -12.47 -4.33 3.72
C GLY A 250 -12.38 -3.32 2.57
N LEU A 251 -12.40 -2.00 2.82
CA LEU A 251 -12.34 -0.95 1.81
C LEU A 251 -11.26 -1.20 0.74
N PHE A 252 -10.04 -1.50 1.18
CA PHE A 252 -8.90 -1.70 0.28
C PHE A 252 -8.85 -3.09 -0.37
N THR A 253 -9.67 -4.04 0.08
CA THR A 253 -9.62 -5.45 -0.35
C THR A 253 -10.34 -5.71 -1.68
N ARG A 254 -10.15 -4.85 -2.68
CA ARG A 254 -10.76 -5.01 -4.02
C ARG A 254 -10.47 -6.43 -4.55
N LYS A 255 -11.52 -7.21 -4.80
CA LYS A 255 -11.39 -8.57 -5.38
C LYS A 255 -11.80 -8.54 -6.84
N VAL A 256 -10.82 -8.65 -7.73
CA VAL A 256 -11.04 -8.76 -9.17
C VAL A 256 -10.87 -10.22 -9.58
N ALA A 257 -11.86 -10.79 -10.24
CA ALA A 257 -11.79 -12.10 -10.88
C ALA A 257 -11.87 -11.93 -12.41
N TYR A 258 -10.87 -12.48 -13.10
CA TYR A 258 -10.77 -12.44 -14.55
C TYR A 258 -11.24 -13.76 -15.16
N PHE A 259 -12.02 -13.67 -16.23
CA PHE A 259 -12.49 -14.82 -16.99
C PHE A 259 -12.22 -14.61 -18.49
N GLY A 260 -12.01 -15.68 -19.25
CA GLY A 260 -11.72 -15.57 -20.68
C GLY A 260 -12.12 -16.82 -21.46
N LYS A 261 -12.36 -16.64 -22.76
CA LYS A 261 -12.48 -17.70 -23.75
C LYS A 261 -11.14 -17.88 -24.48
N PRO A 262 -10.76 -19.12 -24.85
CA PRO A 262 -9.59 -19.37 -25.69
C PRO A 262 -9.62 -18.60 -27.03
N GLU A 263 -10.82 -18.45 -27.60
CA GLU A 263 -11.06 -17.86 -28.94
C GLU A 263 -11.42 -16.35 -28.95
N HIS A 264 -10.75 -15.52 -28.14
CA HIS A 264 -10.75 -14.03 -28.22
C HIS A 264 -11.83 -13.23 -27.45
N SER A 265 -12.58 -13.83 -26.52
CA SER A 265 -13.51 -13.09 -25.66
C SER A 265 -13.01 -13.04 -24.21
N TRP A 266 -13.18 -11.91 -23.52
CA TRP A 266 -12.77 -11.74 -22.11
C TRP A 266 -13.98 -11.31 -21.28
N ALA A 267 -14.05 -11.68 -20.01
CA ALA A 267 -15.00 -11.13 -19.06
C ALA A 267 -14.27 -10.76 -17.76
N GLN A 268 -14.69 -9.67 -17.13
CA GLN A 268 -14.12 -9.21 -15.87
C GLN A 268 -15.25 -9.01 -14.88
N ALA A 269 -15.17 -9.69 -13.75
CA ALA A 269 -16.05 -9.47 -12.61
C ALA A 269 -15.21 -8.92 -11.46
N TRP A 270 -15.61 -7.82 -10.85
CA TRP A 270 -14.94 -7.33 -9.65
C TRP A 270 -15.93 -6.85 -8.62
N VAL A 271 -15.51 -6.96 -7.37
CA VAL A 271 -16.20 -6.42 -6.22
C VAL A 271 -15.31 -5.34 -5.61
N GLU A 272 -15.86 -4.15 -5.49
CA GLU A 272 -15.21 -2.96 -4.94
C GLU A 272 -16.11 -2.37 -3.87
N THR A 273 -15.55 -2.05 -2.71
CA THR A 273 -16.26 -1.28 -1.69
C THR A 273 -15.89 0.18 -1.85
N ASP A 274 -16.89 1.05 -1.91
CA ASP A 274 -16.69 2.51 -1.92
C ASP A 274 -15.97 2.94 -0.64
N ARG A 275 -15.24 4.06 -0.75
CA ARG A 275 -14.49 4.72 0.33
C ARG A 275 -15.25 4.96 1.63
N ASP A 276 -16.58 5.01 1.57
CA ASP A 276 -17.44 5.20 2.74
C ASP A 276 -17.76 3.91 3.52
N GLY A 277 -17.35 2.73 3.03
CA GLY A 277 -17.66 1.43 3.66
C GLY A 277 -19.15 1.05 3.64
N HIS A 278 -20.00 1.88 3.02
CA HIS A 278 -21.45 1.75 3.03
C HIS A 278 -22.03 1.31 1.69
N ARG A 279 -21.20 1.28 0.65
CA ARG A 279 -21.59 0.82 -0.69
C ARG A 279 -20.56 -0.17 -1.19
N THR A 280 -21.03 -1.31 -1.66
CA THR A 280 -20.19 -2.25 -2.38
C THR A 280 -20.75 -2.46 -3.76
N ARG A 281 -19.92 -2.33 -4.78
CA ARG A 281 -20.32 -2.49 -6.18
C ARG A 281 -19.70 -3.76 -6.71
N MET A 282 -20.54 -4.55 -7.37
CA MET A 282 -20.09 -5.59 -8.28
C MET A 282 -20.24 -5.07 -9.68
N GLN A 283 -19.14 -5.06 -10.43
CA GLN A 283 -19.14 -4.69 -11.83
C GLN A 283 -18.79 -5.92 -12.66
N LEU A 284 -19.49 -6.08 -13.78
CA LEU A 284 -19.27 -7.13 -14.74
C LEU A 284 -19.15 -6.51 -16.13
N ALA A 285 -17.97 -6.66 -16.72
CA ALA A 285 -17.71 -6.33 -18.12
C ALA A 285 -17.62 -7.64 -18.90
N CYS A 286 -18.49 -7.83 -19.89
CA CYS A 286 -18.49 -9.02 -20.74
C CYS A 286 -18.95 -8.63 -22.17
N PRO A 287 -18.28 -9.10 -23.24
CA PRO A 287 -18.64 -8.80 -24.62
C PRO A 287 -19.97 -9.45 -25.02
N ASP A 288 -20.38 -10.50 -24.30
CA ASP A 288 -21.70 -11.11 -24.45
C ASP A 288 -22.66 -10.54 -23.39
N GLU A 289 -23.46 -9.55 -23.80
CA GLU A 289 -24.46 -8.89 -22.95
C GLU A 289 -25.46 -9.89 -22.33
N ARG A 290 -25.77 -11.00 -23.02
CA ARG A 290 -26.69 -12.01 -22.49
C ARG A 290 -26.05 -12.78 -21.34
N VAL A 291 -24.76 -13.11 -21.47
CA VAL A 291 -23.99 -13.74 -20.40
C VAL A 291 -23.83 -12.77 -19.23
N ALA A 292 -23.52 -11.50 -19.51
CA ALA A 292 -23.41 -10.46 -18.49
C ALA A 292 -24.69 -10.35 -17.65
N ARG A 293 -25.84 -10.24 -18.32
CA ARG A 293 -27.14 -10.11 -17.67
C ARG A 293 -27.51 -11.34 -16.85
N ARG A 294 -27.28 -12.55 -17.38
CA ARG A 294 -27.53 -13.79 -16.64
C ARG A 294 -26.65 -13.93 -15.39
N ALA A 295 -25.38 -13.52 -15.48
CA ALA A 295 -24.46 -13.58 -14.35
C ALA A 295 -24.89 -12.61 -13.23
N LEU A 296 -25.38 -11.42 -13.59
CA LEU A 296 -25.91 -10.46 -12.62
C LEU A 296 -27.25 -10.89 -12.04
N ASP A 297 -28.15 -11.44 -12.85
CA ASP A 297 -29.41 -11.99 -12.36
C ASP A 297 -29.15 -13.13 -11.35
N ALA A 298 -28.14 -13.97 -11.60
CA ALA A 298 -27.71 -15.01 -10.67
C ALA A 298 -27.11 -14.41 -9.39
N ALA A 299 -26.27 -13.39 -9.50
CA ALA A 299 -25.71 -12.69 -8.35
C ALA A 299 -26.81 -12.09 -7.46
N LEU A 300 -27.78 -11.38 -8.06
CA LEU A 300 -28.91 -10.78 -7.36
C LEU A 300 -29.82 -11.83 -6.71
N ALA A 301 -30.09 -12.94 -7.40
CA ALA A 301 -30.90 -14.03 -6.87
C ALA A 301 -30.23 -14.75 -5.69
N ALA A 302 -28.89 -14.73 -5.63
CA ALA A 302 -28.14 -15.35 -4.54
C ALA A 302 -28.18 -14.54 -3.24
N VAL A 303 -28.53 -13.24 -3.30
CA VAL A 303 -28.62 -12.35 -2.14
C VAL A 303 -29.93 -11.55 -2.09
N PRO A 304 -31.10 -12.23 -2.02
CA PRO A 304 -32.41 -11.59 -2.18
C PRO A 304 -32.76 -10.59 -1.05
N HIS A 305 -32.02 -10.61 0.05
CA HIS A 305 -32.25 -9.76 1.22
C HIS A 305 -31.38 -8.49 1.22
N VAL A 306 -30.42 -8.37 0.31
CA VAL A 306 -29.55 -7.20 0.21
C VAL A 306 -30.21 -6.16 -0.67
N LYS A 307 -30.28 -4.92 -0.20
CA LYS A 307 -30.80 -3.81 -1.00
C LYS A 307 -29.83 -3.51 -2.14
N THR A 308 -30.31 -3.44 -3.38
CA THR A 308 -29.45 -3.21 -4.55
C THR A 308 -29.94 -2.09 -5.46
N SER A 309 -29.03 -1.54 -6.25
CA SER A 309 -29.30 -0.70 -7.41
C SER A 309 -28.52 -1.23 -8.61
N TYR A 310 -29.10 -1.14 -9.81
CA TYR A 310 -28.46 -1.57 -11.05
C TYR A 310 -28.23 -0.36 -11.96
N SER A 311 -27.06 -0.32 -12.61
CA SER A 311 -26.70 0.71 -13.57
C SER A 311 -25.86 0.12 -14.72
N ILE A 312 -25.76 0.85 -15.83
CA ILE A 312 -24.85 0.52 -16.94
C ILE A 312 -23.82 1.66 -17.00
N VAL A 313 -22.56 1.35 -16.77
CA VAL A 313 -21.48 2.35 -16.61
C VAL A 313 -20.53 2.25 -17.82
N GLY A 314 -20.98 2.79 -18.95
CA GLY A 314 -20.22 2.76 -20.21
C GLY A 314 -20.64 1.64 -21.17
N LYS A 315 -19.81 1.34 -22.18
CA LYS A 315 -20.14 0.35 -23.22
C LYS A 315 -19.94 -1.07 -22.70
N GLY A 316 -21.03 -1.76 -22.37
CA GLY A 316 -21.02 -3.19 -22.02
C GLY A 316 -20.52 -3.51 -20.62
N VAL A 317 -20.45 -2.50 -19.74
CA VAL A 317 -20.14 -2.68 -18.31
C VAL A 317 -21.43 -2.53 -17.53
N HIS A 318 -21.81 -3.61 -16.86
CA HIS A 318 -22.99 -3.67 -16.04
C HIS A 318 -22.58 -3.62 -14.57
N GLU A 319 -23.26 -2.78 -13.79
CA GLU A 319 -22.95 -2.55 -12.38
C GLU A 319 -24.16 -2.87 -11.51
N VAL A 320 -23.92 -3.58 -10.41
CA VAL A 320 -24.86 -3.75 -9.31
C VAL A 320 -24.22 -3.18 -8.05
N SER A 321 -24.84 -2.17 -7.48
CA SER A 321 -24.47 -1.63 -6.16
C SER A 321 -25.30 -2.32 -5.09
N PHE A 322 -24.65 -2.91 -4.10
CA PHE A 322 -25.22 -3.45 -2.87
C PHE A 322 -25.12 -2.36 -1.78
N HIS A 323 -26.23 -2.11 -1.10
CA HIS A 323 -26.35 -1.06 -0.07
C HIS A 323 -26.42 -1.71 1.31
N GLY A 324 -25.57 -1.25 2.23
CA GLY A 324 -25.50 -1.74 3.61
C GLY A 324 -24.09 -1.60 4.19
N GLU A 325 -23.91 -1.93 5.45
CA GLU A 325 -22.57 -1.97 6.08
C GLU A 325 -21.78 -3.15 5.51
N TYR A 326 -20.55 -2.92 5.02
CA TYR A 326 -19.74 -3.94 4.37
C TYR A 326 -19.51 -5.19 5.24
N ALA A 327 -19.26 -5.03 6.54
CA ALA A 327 -19.08 -6.14 7.48
C ALA A 327 -20.23 -7.17 7.39
N SER A 328 -21.45 -6.68 7.22
CA SER A 328 -22.66 -7.49 7.09
C SER A 328 -22.86 -8.09 5.69
N LEU A 329 -22.14 -7.56 4.69
CA LEU A 329 -22.25 -7.91 3.28
C LEU A 329 -21.14 -8.84 2.79
N VAL A 330 -20.06 -9.10 3.54
CA VAL A 330 -18.93 -9.95 3.10
C VAL A 330 -19.38 -11.32 2.55
N GLU A 331 -20.12 -12.10 3.35
CA GLU A 331 -20.61 -13.43 2.94
C GLU A 331 -21.67 -13.37 1.82
N PRO A 332 -22.67 -12.46 1.88
CA PRO A 332 -23.55 -12.19 0.75
C PRO A 332 -22.80 -11.87 -0.56
N LEU A 333 -21.81 -10.98 -0.52
CA LEU A 333 -21.06 -10.55 -1.70
C LEU A 333 -20.23 -11.68 -2.29
N LYS A 334 -19.61 -12.49 -1.44
CA LYS A 334 -18.92 -13.72 -1.88
C LYS A 334 -19.91 -14.67 -2.58
N THR A 335 -21.09 -14.87 -1.98
CA THR A 335 -22.14 -15.70 -2.55
C THR A 335 -22.63 -15.17 -3.90
N ALA A 336 -22.79 -13.85 -4.04
CA ALA A 336 -23.16 -13.19 -5.28
C ALA A 336 -22.06 -13.33 -6.37
N ALA A 337 -20.79 -13.15 -5.99
CA ALA A 337 -19.63 -13.31 -6.87
C ALA A 337 -19.47 -14.75 -7.37
N ASP A 338 -19.63 -15.73 -6.48
CA ASP A 338 -19.58 -17.17 -6.82
C ASP A 338 -20.71 -17.53 -7.80
N ALA A 339 -21.93 -17.03 -7.57
CA ALA A 339 -23.06 -17.25 -8.46
C ALA A 339 -22.83 -16.68 -9.87
N ALA A 340 -22.29 -15.47 -9.98
CA ALA A 340 -21.94 -14.89 -11.28
C ALA A 340 -20.82 -15.67 -11.98
N SER A 341 -19.82 -16.10 -11.23
CA SER A 341 -18.67 -16.87 -11.73
C SER A 341 -19.12 -18.21 -12.30
N MET A 342 -20.08 -18.88 -11.66
CA MET A 342 -20.69 -20.10 -12.18
C MET A 342 -21.38 -19.89 -13.53
N ILE A 343 -22.07 -18.75 -13.73
CA ILE A 343 -22.68 -18.43 -15.03
C ILE A 343 -21.62 -18.20 -16.10
N LEU A 344 -20.53 -17.51 -15.77
CA LEU A 344 -19.40 -17.29 -16.68
C LEU A 344 -18.77 -18.62 -17.11
N ILE A 345 -18.50 -19.53 -16.15
CA ILE A 345 -17.96 -20.86 -16.42
C ILE A 345 -18.89 -21.70 -17.30
N VAL A 346 -20.21 -21.70 -17.02
CA VAL A 346 -21.21 -22.40 -17.85
C VAL A 346 -21.30 -21.80 -19.26
N ALA A 347 -20.99 -20.51 -19.41
CA ALA A 347 -20.90 -19.82 -20.69
C ALA A 347 -19.52 -19.96 -21.37
N ASP A 348 -18.65 -20.84 -20.84
CA ASP A 348 -17.31 -21.16 -21.32
C ASP A 348 -16.28 -20.03 -21.15
N PHE A 349 -16.54 -19.10 -20.24
CA PHE A 349 -15.53 -18.15 -19.77
C PHE A 349 -14.80 -18.77 -18.56
N LEU A 350 -13.55 -19.17 -18.77
CA LEU A 350 -12.75 -19.85 -17.76
C LEU A 350 -11.91 -18.86 -16.95
N PRO A 351 -11.61 -19.13 -15.66
CA PRO A 351 -10.73 -18.28 -14.86
C PRO A 351 -9.35 -18.09 -15.51
N VAL A 352 -8.83 -16.87 -15.50
CA VAL A 352 -7.47 -16.54 -15.97
C VAL A 352 -6.76 -15.64 -14.97
N GLU A 353 -5.42 -15.67 -14.90
CA GLU A 353 -4.66 -14.87 -13.92
C GLU A 353 -4.73 -13.36 -14.20
N SER A 354 -4.74 -12.95 -15.47
CA SER A 354 -4.97 -11.56 -15.88
C SER A 354 -5.34 -11.46 -17.37
N PRO A 355 -5.90 -10.33 -17.85
CA PRO A 355 -6.27 -10.14 -19.26
C PRO A 355 -5.07 -10.13 -20.23
N SER A 356 -3.84 -10.15 -19.72
CA SER A 356 -2.61 -9.88 -20.47
C SER A 356 -2.23 -10.94 -21.51
N VAL A 357 -2.90 -12.09 -21.56
CA VAL A 357 -2.64 -13.12 -22.57
C VAL A 357 -3.30 -12.81 -23.94
N ILE A 358 -4.27 -11.89 -24.02
CA ILE A 358 -5.01 -11.61 -25.27
C ILE A 358 -4.59 -10.28 -25.93
N HIS A 359 -3.91 -9.39 -25.21
CA HIS A 359 -3.64 -8.03 -25.71
C HIS A 359 -2.73 -7.98 -26.96
N ARG A 360 -1.89 -9.00 -27.19
CA ARG A 360 -1.02 -9.12 -28.38
C ARG A 360 -1.73 -9.57 -29.66
N ALA A 361 -2.90 -10.18 -29.58
CA ALA A 361 -3.64 -10.61 -30.78
C ALA A 361 -4.42 -9.44 -31.41
N LEU A 362 -5.00 -8.56 -30.57
CA LEU A 362 -5.89 -7.51 -31.06
C LEU A 362 -5.17 -6.28 -31.61
N THR A 363 -3.92 -6.02 -31.24
CA THR A 363 -3.18 -4.84 -31.74
C THR A 363 -2.62 -5.02 -33.15
N ARG A 364 -2.41 -6.25 -33.63
CA ARG A 364 -1.94 -6.49 -35.01
C ARG A 364 -3.06 -6.42 -36.04
N ASP A 365 -4.27 -6.84 -35.69
CA ASP A 365 -5.40 -6.82 -36.64
C ASP A 365 -6.15 -5.47 -36.65
N PHE A 366 -6.08 -4.68 -35.57
CA PHE A 366 -6.71 -3.34 -35.53
C PHE A 366 -6.00 -2.27 -36.38
N LEU A 367 -4.71 -2.46 -36.69
CA LEU A 367 -3.93 -1.52 -37.50
C LEU A 367 -3.98 -1.83 -39.00
N VAL A 368 -4.37 -3.04 -39.40
CA VAL A 368 -4.46 -3.43 -40.82
C VAL A 368 -5.85 -3.15 -41.40
N MET A 369 -6.92 -3.12 -40.59
CA MET A 369 -8.27 -2.84 -41.08
C MET A 369 -8.62 -1.36 -41.33
N ASN A 370 -7.72 -0.42 -41.02
CA ASN A 370 -7.96 1.03 -41.25
C ASN A 370 -7.16 1.63 -42.43
N LEU A 371 -6.50 0.80 -43.26
CA LEU A 371 -5.81 1.26 -44.48
C LEU A 371 -6.50 0.87 -45.80
N ASP A 372 -7.54 0.02 -45.77
CA ASP A 372 -8.20 -0.49 -47.00
C ASP A 372 -9.60 0.10 -47.28
N LEU A 373 -10.06 1.09 -46.52
CA LEU A 373 -11.35 1.77 -46.76
C LEU A 373 -11.25 3.15 -47.43
N ALA A 374 -10.06 3.54 -47.89
CA ALA A 374 -9.84 4.84 -48.56
C ALA A 374 -9.53 4.75 -50.08
N SER A 375 -9.62 3.58 -50.72
CA SER A 375 -9.16 3.39 -52.12
C SER A 375 -10.21 2.92 -53.12
N ASN A 376 -11.51 2.93 -52.81
CA ASN A 376 -12.55 2.59 -53.79
C ASN A 376 -13.73 3.58 -53.76
N LEU A 377 -13.51 4.75 -54.37
CA LEU A 377 -14.58 5.56 -54.97
C LEU A 377 -14.41 5.46 -56.50
N PRO A 378 -15.44 5.05 -57.27
CA PRO A 378 -15.36 5.11 -58.72
C PRO A 378 -15.60 6.55 -59.19
N ASP A 379 -14.69 7.04 -60.03
CA ASP A 379 -14.91 8.19 -60.92
C ASP A 379 -15.84 7.77 -62.07
N ALA A 380 -16.82 8.65 -62.37
CA ALA A 380 -17.69 8.71 -63.55
C ALA A 380 -18.78 7.62 -63.75
#